data_AF-A0A3L6Q0E1-F1
#
_entry.id   AF-A0A3L6Q0E1-F1
#
_cell.length_a   1.000
_cell.length_b   1.000
_cell.length_c   1.000
_cell.angle_alpha   90.00
_cell.angle_beta   90.00
_cell.angle_gamma   90.00
#
_symmetry.space_group_name_H-M   'P 1'
#
loop_
_entity.id
_entity.type
_entity.pdbx_description
1 polymer ?
#
loop_
_entity_poly.entity_id
_entity_poly.type
_entity_poly.pdbx_seq_one_letter_code
_entity_poly.pdbx_strand_id
1 'polypeptide(L)'
;MRVQRSCSSCCPLSSTESHHVWSMDTASKLLSKYCWIERLHPDTESKTDQSTFKLTAWAMEPFNIPKTTTLLAAEPEPTVVHSDPVLHRVFNNLRPFLRKKKLLSYPVVVHVRVRYNMA
;
A
#
# COMPACT_ATOMS: atom_id res chain seq x y z
N MET A 1 -23.09 -31.51 7.52
CA MET A 1 -22.75 -30.31 8.31
C MET A 1 -21.42 -29.75 7.80
N ARG A 2 -21.44 -28.67 7.01
CA ARG A 2 -20.24 -27.96 6.56
C ARG A 2 -20.49 -26.48 6.86
N VAL A 3 -19.82 -25.97 7.89
CA VAL A 3 -19.90 -24.55 8.25
C VAL A 3 -18.99 -23.80 7.28
N GLN A 4 -19.58 -23.14 6.28
CA GLN A 4 -18.89 -22.11 5.52
C GLN A 4 -18.63 -20.94 6.47
N ARG A 5 -17.36 -20.71 6.84
CA ARG A 5 -16.95 -19.48 7.48
C ARG A 5 -16.98 -18.38 6.42
N SER A 6 -18.06 -17.62 6.38
CA SER A 6 -18.12 -16.33 5.70
C SER A 6 -17.11 -15.41 6.39
N CYS A 7 -15.99 -15.11 5.73
CA CYS A 7 -15.04 -14.12 6.22
C CYS A 7 -15.52 -12.74 5.74
N SER A 8 -16.32 -12.09 6.57
CA SER A 8 -16.99 -10.81 6.31
C SER A 8 -16.06 -9.59 6.40
N SER A 9 -14.87 -9.61 5.78
CA SER A 9 -13.91 -8.48 5.88
C SER A 9 -13.28 -8.02 4.58
N CYS A 10 -13.95 -8.22 3.45
CA CYS A 10 -13.68 -7.37 2.28
C CYS A 10 -14.25 -5.98 2.58
N CYS A 11 -13.48 -5.15 3.29
CA CYS A 11 -13.73 -3.71 3.33
C CYS A 11 -13.76 -3.21 1.87
N PRO A 12 -14.85 -2.59 1.41
CA PRO A 12 -14.82 -1.85 0.16
C PRO A 12 -14.08 -0.54 0.46
N LEU A 13 -12.75 -0.59 0.53
CA LEU A 13 -11.97 0.61 0.29
C LEU A 13 -12.26 0.99 -1.15
N SER A 14 -12.82 2.19 -1.34
CA SER A 14 -12.98 2.87 -2.62
C SER A 14 -11.77 2.56 -3.49
N SER A 15 -12.01 1.87 -4.62
CA SER A 15 -11.04 1.16 -5.45
C SER A 15 -9.94 2.05 -6.07
N THR A 16 -9.87 3.33 -5.72
CA THR A 16 -8.96 4.33 -6.27
C THR A 16 -7.98 4.93 -5.25
N GLU A 17 -8.18 4.73 -3.94
CA GLU A 17 -7.38 5.42 -2.91
C GLU A 17 -5.99 4.77 -2.72
N SER A 18 -5.92 3.44 -2.70
CA SER A 18 -4.68 2.68 -2.43
C SER A 18 -3.67 2.64 -3.58
N HIS A 19 -3.98 3.21 -4.75
CA HIS A 19 -3.15 3.02 -5.95
C HIS A 19 -1.74 3.60 -5.81
N HIS A 20 -1.54 4.62 -5.00
CA HIS A 20 -0.23 5.25 -4.82
C HIS A 20 0.69 4.45 -3.87
N VAL A 21 0.07 3.62 -3.02
CA VAL A 21 0.73 2.80 -1.99
C VAL A 21 1.60 1.71 -2.65
N TRP A 22 1.07 1.07 -3.69
CA TRP A 22 1.76 0.02 -4.44
C TRP A 22 2.65 0.61 -5.54
N SER A 23 3.75 1.24 -5.12
CA SER A 23 4.71 1.90 -6.01
C SER A 23 6.16 1.58 -5.66
N MET A 24 7.06 1.82 -6.62
CA MET A 24 8.49 1.57 -6.46
C MET A 24 9.11 2.41 -5.34
N ASP A 25 8.64 3.66 -5.18
CA ASP A 25 9.07 4.55 -4.10
C ASP A 25 8.73 3.98 -2.73
N THR A 26 7.51 3.48 -2.57
CA THR A 26 7.07 2.84 -1.32
C THR A 26 7.88 1.58 -1.05
N ALA A 27 8.07 0.73 -2.05
CA ALA A 27 8.87 -0.49 -1.95
C ALA A 27 10.28 -0.16 -1.46
N SER A 28 10.89 0.87 -2.05
CA SER A 28 12.25 1.32 -1.74
C SER A 28 12.33 1.81 -0.29
N LYS A 29 11.36 2.61 0.16
CA LYS A 29 11.31 3.04 1.56
C LYS A 29 11.18 1.87 2.52
N LEU A 30 10.34 0.90 2.19
CA LEU A 30 10.05 -0.27 3.03
C LEU A 30 11.24 -1.22 3.15
N LEU A 31 11.98 -1.44 2.05
CA LEU A 31 13.01 -2.48 1.96
C LEU A 31 14.44 -1.95 1.81
N SER A 32 14.64 -0.64 1.81
CA SER A 32 15.97 0.01 1.64
C SER A 32 17.08 -0.56 2.53
N LYS A 33 16.74 -1.03 3.74
CA LYS A 33 17.71 -1.60 4.69
C LYS A 33 18.15 -3.02 4.33
N TYR A 34 17.38 -3.73 3.52
CA TYR A 34 17.55 -5.17 3.29
C TYR A 34 18.03 -5.49 1.88
N CYS A 35 17.58 -4.74 0.88
CA CYS A 35 17.87 -5.06 -0.52
C CYS A 35 17.78 -3.85 -1.46
N TRP A 36 18.47 -3.96 -2.60
CA TRP A 36 18.29 -3.06 -3.74
C TRP A 36 17.22 -3.64 -4.66
N ILE A 37 16.11 -2.93 -4.83
CA ILE A 37 15.01 -3.34 -5.70
C ILE A 37 15.37 -3.10 -7.19
N GLU A 38 15.39 -4.17 -7.98
CA GLU A 38 15.65 -4.11 -9.42
C GLU A 38 14.37 -3.71 -10.18
N ARG A 39 13.25 -4.38 -9.87
CA ARG A 39 11.95 -4.11 -10.50
C ARG A 39 10.79 -4.64 -9.69
N LEU A 40 9.62 -4.05 -9.87
CA LEU A 40 8.36 -4.60 -9.38
C LEU A 40 7.89 -5.78 -10.26
N HIS A 41 7.09 -6.66 -9.69
CA HIS A 41 6.38 -7.68 -10.45
C HIS A 41 5.19 -7.05 -11.19
N PRO A 42 4.83 -7.52 -12.41
CA PRO A 42 3.71 -6.98 -13.17
C PRO A 42 2.39 -6.93 -12.39
N ASP A 43 2.09 -7.93 -11.55
CA ASP A 43 0.88 -7.92 -10.69
C ASP A 43 0.83 -6.71 -9.74
N THR A 44 1.97 -6.37 -9.13
CA THR A 44 2.08 -5.24 -8.20
C THR A 44 2.13 -3.91 -8.96
N GLU A 45 2.80 -3.88 -10.11
CA GLU A 45 2.89 -2.68 -10.96
C GLU A 45 1.54 -2.32 -11.60
N SER A 46 0.82 -3.32 -12.10
CA SER A 46 -0.55 -3.19 -12.61
C SER A 46 -1.59 -3.02 -11.49
N LYS A 47 -1.18 -3.20 -10.22
CA LYS A 47 -2.02 -3.06 -9.02
C LYS A 47 -3.23 -4.01 -9.04
N THR A 48 -3.09 -5.12 -9.76
CA THR A 48 -4.10 -6.17 -9.89
C THR A 48 -4.18 -7.02 -8.62
N ASP A 49 -3.04 -7.29 -8.00
CA ASP A 49 -2.93 -7.94 -6.70
C ASP A 49 -2.30 -6.97 -5.68
N GLN A 50 -3.16 -6.39 -4.84
CA GLN A 50 -2.80 -5.51 -3.73
C GLN A 50 -2.80 -6.24 -2.39
N SER A 51 -2.80 -7.57 -2.40
CA SER A 51 -2.61 -8.36 -1.17
C SER A 51 -1.14 -8.60 -0.88
N THR A 52 -0.29 -8.62 -1.92
CA THR A 52 1.12 -8.95 -1.82
C THR A 52 2.01 -8.00 -2.63
N PHE A 53 3.15 -7.65 -2.06
CA PHE A 53 4.17 -6.81 -2.68
C PHE A 53 5.21 -7.71 -3.33
N LYS A 54 5.06 -7.97 -4.62
CA LYS A 54 5.94 -8.85 -5.39
C LYS A 54 6.98 -8.02 -6.12
N LEU A 55 8.26 -8.35 -5.95
CA LEU A 55 9.37 -7.65 -6.62
C LEU A 55 10.60 -8.55 -6.79
N THR A 56 11.53 -8.08 -7.62
CA THR A 56 12.87 -8.66 -7.79
C THR A 56 13.90 -7.70 -7.20
N ALA A 57 14.83 -8.22 -6.42
CA ALA A 57 15.84 -7.41 -5.75
C ALA A 57 17.18 -8.13 -5.63
N TRP A 58 18.23 -7.35 -5.43
CA TRP A 58 19.56 -7.81 -5.06
C TRP A 58 19.70 -7.70 -3.54
N ALA A 59 20.10 -8.80 -2.89
CA ALA A 59 20.29 -8.83 -1.45
C ALA A 59 21.52 -9.67 -1.11
N MET A 60 22.31 -9.20 -0.14
CA MET A 60 23.43 -9.96 0.41
C MET A 60 22.92 -11.04 1.37
N GLU A 61 21.92 -10.72 2.19
CA GLU A 61 21.32 -11.63 3.16
C GLU A 61 19.79 -11.74 2.95
N PRO A 62 19.34 -12.62 2.05
CA PRO A 62 17.91 -12.74 1.72
C PRO A 62 17.05 -13.19 2.90
N PHE A 63 17.64 -13.89 3.86
CA PHE A 63 16.94 -14.39 5.05
C PHE A 63 16.54 -13.27 6.01
N ASN A 64 17.20 -12.10 5.93
CA ASN A 64 16.91 -10.95 6.77
C ASN A 64 15.73 -10.10 6.23
N ILE A 65 15.27 -10.37 5.00
CA ILE A 65 14.15 -9.63 4.40
C ILE A 65 12.84 -10.04 5.10
N PRO A 66 12.07 -9.07 5.63
CA PRO A 66 10.81 -9.38 6.28
C PRO A 66 9.79 -9.89 5.26
N LYS A 67 9.19 -11.06 5.54
CA LYS A 67 8.12 -11.64 4.70
C LYS A 67 6.77 -10.95 4.90
N THR A 68 6.56 -10.38 6.08
CA THR A 68 5.34 -9.65 6.44
C THR A 68 5.73 -8.37 7.13
N THR A 69 5.16 -7.25 6.71
CA THR A 69 5.40 -5.94 7.31
C THR A 69 4.13 -5.10 7.24
N THR A 70 4.09 -4.00 7.98
CA THR A 70 2.96 -3.08 8.01
C THR A 70 3.36 -1.79 7.32
N LEU A 71 2.58 -1.42 6.31
CA LEU A 71 2.78 -0.19 5.57
C LEU A 71 1.78 0.86 6.06
N LEU A 72 2.30 2.01 6.48
CA LEU A 72 1.49 3.16 6.88
C LEU A 72 1.43 4.14 5.71
N ALA A 73 0.23 4.43 5.21
CA ALA A 73 0.02 5.39 4.14
C ALA A 73 -0.96 6.49 4.58
N ALA A 74 -0.67 7.72 4.19
CA ALA A 74 -1.51 8.88 4.52
C ALA A 74 -2.48 9.15 3.36
N GLU A 75 -3.71 8.66 3.50
CA GLU A 75 -4.78 8.88 2.52
C GLU A 75 -5.51 10.21 2.77
N PRO A 76 -5.93 10.92 1.72
CA PRO A 76 -6.87 12.03 1.87
C PRO A 76 -8.19 11.54 2.47
N GLU A 77 -8.76 12.28 3.42
CA GLU A 77 -10.10 11.96 3.91
C GLU A 77 -11.12 12.16 2.77
N PRO A 78 -12.07 11.23 2.57
CA PRO A 78 -13.09 11.37 1.54
C PRO A 78 -13.89 12.66 1.76
N THR A 79 -14.40 13.26 0.69
CA THR A 79 -15.17 14.50 0.76
C THR A 79 -16.39 14.33 1.67
N VAL A 80 -16.34 14.96 2.84
CA VAL A 80 -17.44 14.96 3.80
C VAL A 80 -18.53 15.91 3.31
N VAL A 81 -19.74 15.39 3.13
CA VAL A 81 -20.92 16.23 2.88
C VAL A 81 -21.31 16.87 4.22
N HIS A 82 -21.10 18.19 4.34
CA HIS A 82 -21.48 18.92 5.53
C HIS A 82 -22.96 19.29 5.43
N SER A 83 -23.71 19.15 6.52
CA SER A 83 -25.12 19.57 6.60
C SER A 83 -25.31 21.08 6.41
N ASP A 84 -24.27 21.86 6.69
CA ASP A 84 -24.22 23.30 6.48
C ASP A 84 -23.67 23.58 5.06
N PRO A 85 -24.42 24.27 4.19
CA PRO A 85 -24.03 24.51 2.80
C PRO A 85 -22.81 25.45 2.67
N VAL A 86 -22.59 26.35 3.63
CA VAL A 86 -21.43 27.25 3.65
C VAL A 86 -20.18 26.47 4.01
N LEU A 87 -20.23 25.67 5.09
CA LEU A 87 -19.11 24.82 5.49
C LEU A 87 -18.77 23.80 4.41
N HIS A 88 -19.78 23.17 3.79
CA HIS A 88 -19.55 22.24 2.69
C HIS A 88 -18.77 22.88 1.54
N ARG A 89 -19.12 24.11 1.13
CA ARG A 89 -18.41 24.83 0.07
C ARG A 89 -16.98 25.18 0.47
N VAL A 90 -16.74 25.64 1.69
CA VAL A 90 -15.40 26.02 2.16
C VAL A 90 -14.47 24.79 2.17
N PHE A 91 -14.89 23.69 2.80
CA PHE A 91 -14.06 22.50 2.93
C PHE A 91 -13.88 21.73 1.62
N ASN A 92 -14.88 21.71 0.74
CA ASN A 92 -14.76 21.05 -0.56
C ASN A 92 -13.78 21.77 -1.51
N ASN A 93 -13.59 23.09 -1.35
CA ASN A 93 -12.65 23.86 -2.17
C ASN A 93 -11.22 23.92 -1.59
N LEU A 94 -10.95 23.25 -0.46
CA LEU A 94 -9.60 23.20 0.08
C LEU A 94 -8.66 22.43 -0.85
N ARG A 95 -7.47 23.00 -1.05
CA ARG A 95 -6.37 22.32 -1.76
C ARG A 95 -6.04 21.01 -1.06
N PRO A 96 -5.64 19.94 -1.78
CA PRO A 96 -5.43 18.61 -1.19
C PRO A 96 -4.48 18.57 0.02
N PHE A 97 -3.46 19.43 0.05
CA PHE A 97 -2.50 19.50 1.16
C PHE A 97 -3.05 20.18 2.43
N LEU A 98 -4.16 20.92 2.31
CA LEU A 98 -4.87 21.53 3.44
C LEU A 98 -5.98 20.62 3.99
N ARG A 99 -6.28 19.52 3.29
CA ARG A 99 -7.27 18.55 3.73
C ARG A 99 -6.67 17.66 4.80
N LYS A 100 -7.51 17.27 5.76
CA LYS A 100 -7.15 16.28 6.76
C LYS A 100 -6.79 14.97 6.06
N LYS A 101 -5.68 14.36 6.50
CA LYS A 101 -5.25 13.04 6.03
C LYS A 101 -5.50 12.02 7.13
N LYS A 102 -5.93 10.84 6.71
CA LYS A 102 -6.07 9.69 7.58
C LYS A 102 -4.87 8.78 7.37
N LEU A 103 -4.23 8.37 8.45
CA LEU A 103 -3.19 7.34 8.38
C LEU A 103 -3.87 5.97 8.35
N LEU A 104 -3.66 5.23 7.28
CA LEU A 104 -4.14 3.87 7.10
C LEU A 104 -2.99 2.88 7.24
N SER A 105 -3.30 1.72 7.78
CA SER A 105 -2.36 0.63 8.03
C SER A 105 -2.70 -0.55 7.14
N TYR A 106 -1.77 -0.94 6.28
CA TYR A 106 -1.92 -2.04 5.34
C TYR A 106 -0.99 -3.19 5.76
N PRO A 107 -1.52 -4.39 6.06
CA PRO A 107 -0.68 -5.56 6.16
C PRO A 107 -0.14 -5.90 4.77
N VAL A 108 1.17 -6.00 4.64
CA VAL A 108 1.85 -6.26 3.37
C VAL A 108 2.65 -7.56 3.49
N VAL A 109 2.35 -8.50 2.61
CA VAL A 109 3.18 -9.69 2.41
C VAL A 109 4.20 -9.37 1.32
N VAL A 110 5.48 -9.48 1.64
CA VAL A 110 6.57 -9.16 0.71
C VAL A 110 7.08 -10.47 0.10
N HIS A 111 7.06 -10.53 -1.23
CA HIS A 111 7.65 -11.63 -1.99
C HIS A 111 8.82 -11.12 -2.82
N VAL A 112 10.03 -11.47 -2.40
CA VAL A 112 11.27 -11.07 -3.08
C VAL A 112 11.87 -12.25 -3.82
N ARG A 113 12.05 -12.09 -5.13
CA ARG A 113 12.96 -12.95 -5.90
C ARG A 113 14.36 -12.36 -5.82
N VAL A 114 15.24 -13.01 -5.07
CA VAL A 114 16.62 -12.53 -4.85
C VAL A 114 17.56 -13.04 -5.94
N ARG A 115 18.43 -12.16 -6.42
CA ARG A 115 19.62 -12.52 -7.20
C ARG A 115 20.85 -12.38 -6.32
N TYR A 116 21.61 -13.46 -6.20
CA TYR A 116 22.89 -13.44 -5.50
C TYR A 116 23.95 -12.87 -6.44
N ASN A 117 24.70 -11.88 -5.97
CA ASN A 117 25.95 -11.53 -6.60
C ASN A 117 27.05 -12.34 -5.91
N MET A 118 27.57 -13.36 -6.59
CA MET A 118 28.79 -14.03 -6.16
C MET A 118 29.95 -13.17 -6.63
N ALA A 119 30.35 -12.19 -5.82
CA ALA A 119 31.64 -11.51 -5.95
C ALA A 119 32.63 -12.17 -4.99
#